data_AF-A0A9I9E6Q2-F1
#
_entry.id   AF-A0A9I9E6Q2-F1
#
_cell.length_a   1.000
_cell.length_b   1.000
_cell.length_c   1.000
_cell.angle_alpha   90.00
_cell.angle_beta   90.00
_cell.angle_gamma   90.00
#
_symmetry.space_group_name_H-M   'P 1'
#
loop_
_entity.id
_entity.type
_entity.pdbx_description
1 polymer ?
#
loop_
_entity_poly.entity_id
_entity_poly.type
_entity_poly.pdbx_seq_one_letter_code
_entity_poly.pdbx_strand_id
1 'polypeptide(L)' 'MVKGRQGERVRLYTRGTIFGYKRSKSNLYPNTSLLQIEGVNSKDEVSWYQGK' A
#
# COMPACT_ATOMS: atom_id res chain seq x y z
N MET A 1 7.54 -29.55 -18.16
CA MET A 1 7.49 -28.93 -16.82
C MET A 1 8.64 -27.94 -16.73
N VAL A 2 8.39 -26.64 -16.91
CA VAL A 2 9.46 -25.63 -16.99
C VAL A 2 10.08 -25.45 -15.60
N LYS A 3 11.39 -25.74 -15.48
CA LYS A 3 12.18 -25.49 -14.27
C LYS A 3 12.21 -23.98 -14.03
N GLY A 4 11.41 -23.50 -13.07
CA GLY A 4 11.41 -22.08 -12.70
C GLY A 4 12.80 -21.65 -12.24
N ARG A 5 13.25 -20.48 -12.68
CA ARG A 5 14.53 -19.88 -12.25
C ARG A 5 14.62 -19.87 -10.72
N GLN A 6 15.62 -20.56 -10.16
CA GLN A 6 15.92 -20.66 -8.73
C GLN A 6 16.65 -19.40 -8.22
N GLY A 7 16.20 -18.21 -8.64
CA GLY A 7 16.65 -16.97 -8.03
C GLY A 7 15.86 -16.72 -6.74
N GLU A 8 16.51 -16.18 -5.72
CA GLU A 8 15.81 -15.76 -4.50
C GLU A 8 14.78 -14.67 -4.84
N ARG A 9 13.52 -14.87 -4.43
CA ARG A 9 12.44 -13.92 -4.70
C ARG A 9 12.51 -12.78 -3.69
N VAL A 10 13.12 -11.67 -4.08
CA VAL A 10 13.21 -10.47 -3.26
C VAL A 10 12.03 -9.52 -3.55
N ARG A 11 11.43 -8.96 -2.50
CA ARG A 11 10.32 -7.98 -2.59
C ARG A 11 10.90 -6.57 -2.65
N LEU A 12 10.58 -5.81 -3.70
CA LEU A 12 11.03 -4.40 -3.88
C LEU A 12 9.94 -3.37 -3.56
N TYR A 13 8.85 -3.79 -2.91
CA TYR A 13 7.74 -2.94 -2.52
C TYR A 13 7.40 -3.13 -1.04
N THR A 14 6.88 -2.07 -0.43
CA THR A 14 6.26 -2.17 0.89
C THR A 14 4.85 -2.71 0.72
N ARG A 15 4.49 -3.70 1.53
CA ARG A 15 3.12 -4.20 1.53
C ARG A 15 2.20 -3.18 2.19
N GLY A 16 0.98 -3.13 1.68
CA GLY A 16 -0.08 -2.33 2.26
C GLY A 16 -1.44 -2.88 1.86
N THR A 17 -2.45 -2.50 2.62
CA THR A 17 -3.83 -2.90 2.42
C THR A 17 -4.64 -1.71 1.91
N ILE A 18 -5.44 -1.93 0.88
CA ILE A 18 -6.40 -0.93 0.40
C ILE A 18 -7.59 -0.95 1.34
N PHE A 19 -7.78 0.13 2.09
CA PHE A 19 -8.86 0.25 3.07
C PHE A 19 -10.20 0.61 2.40
N GLY A 20 -10.13 1.36 1.30
CA GLY A 20 -11.29 1.80 0.53
C GLY A 20 -11.05 3.16 -0.11
N TYR A 21 -12.11 3.91 -0.33
CA TYR A 21 -12.02 5.29 -0.82
C TYR A 21 -12.21 6.29 0.30
N LYS A 22 -11.71 7.51 0.08
CA LYS A 22 -12.05 8.66 0.91
C LYS A 22 -13.57 8.77 0.96
N ARG A 23 -14.11 8.86 2.18
CA ARG A 23 -15.57 8.90 2.40
C ARG A 23 -15.93 9.79 3.57
N SER A 24 -17.14 10.32 3.54
CA SER A 24 -17.84 10.79 4.73
C SER A 24 -18.71 9.65 5.30
N LYS A 25 -19.60 9.97 6.25
CA LYS A 25 -20.58 9.00 6.77
C LYS A 25 -21.40 8.38 5.63
N SER A 26 -21.87 9.21 4.69
CA SER A 26 -22.79 8.79 3.61
C SER A 26 -22.24 8.95 2.20
N ASN A 27 -21.25 9.84 1.97
CA ASN A 27 -20.72 10.10 0.61
C ASN A 27 -19.40 9.37 0.39
N LEU A 28 -19.20 8.85 -0.82
CA LEU A 28 -17.98 8.18 -1.25
C LEU A 28 -17.30 9.01 -2.35
N TYR A 29 -15.97 9.12 -2.29
CA TYR A 29 -15.15 9.87 -3.25
C TYR A 29 -14.13 8.93 -3.92
N PRO A 30 -14.50 8.28 -5.04
CA PRO A 30 -13.66 7.25 -5.68
C PRO A 30 -12.34 7.76 -6.25
N ASN A 31 -12.19 9.07 -6.40
CA ASN A 31 -10.98 9.72 -6.91
C ASN A 31 -9.79 9.65 -5.94
N THR A 32 -9.99 9.22 -4.69
CA THR A 32 -8.90 9.10 -3.70
C THR A 32 -9.06 7.83 -2.89
N SER A 33 -8.05 6.96 -2.94
CA SER A 33 -7.99 5.72 -2.16
C SER A 33 -7.31 5.93 -0.81
N LEU A 34 -7.80 5.23 0.21
CA LEU A 34 -7.20 5.12 1.53
C LEU A 34 -6.34 3.86 1.57
N LEU A 35 -5.07 4.03 1.93
CA LEU A 35 -4.06 2.97 1.97
C LEU A 35 -3.49 2.86 3.38
N GLN A 36 -3.35 1.63 3.88
CA GLN A 36 -2.63 1.34 5.11
C GLN A 36 -1.33 0.63 4.76
N ILE A 37 -0.20 1.24 5.12
CA ILE A 37 1.14 0.67 4.86
C ILE A 37 1.51 -0.22 6.05
N GLU A 38 2.00 -1.44 5.78
CA GLU A 38 2.44 -2.36 6.83
C GLU A 38 3.61 -1.75 7.62
N GLY A 39 3.49 -1.72 8.96
CA GLY A 39 4.55 -1.26 9.85
C GLY A 39 4.65 0.26 10.02
N VAL A 40 3.77 1.04 9.41
CA VAL A 40 3.72 2.51 9.56
C VAL A 40 2.61 2.88 10.54
N ASN A 41 3.00 3.38 11.71
CA ASN A 41 2.05 3.69 12.80
C ASN A 41 1.99 5.18 13.12
N SER A 42 3.02 5.95 12.77
CA SER A 42 3.10 7.38 13.03
C SER A 42 2.91 8.21 11.76
N LYS A 43 2.44 9.46 11.90
CA LYS A 43 2.31 10.39 10.76
C LYS A 43 3.66 10.79 10.18
N ASP A 44 4.69 10.82 11.01
CA ASP A 44 6.05 11.21 10.60
C ASP A 44 6.63 10.16 9.64
N GLU A 45 6.45 8.87 9.93
CA GLU A 45 6.84 7.76 9.05
C GLU A 45 6.10 7.77 7.70
N VAL A 46 4.81 8.16 7.69
CA VAL A 46 4.03 8.26 6.45
C VAL A 46 4.65 9.27 5.48
N SER A 47 5.29 10.32 5.99
CA SER A 47 5.89 11.38 5.17
C SER A 47 6.97 10.86 4.21
N TRP A 48 7.68 9.79 4.59
CA TRP A 48 8.67 9.16 3.71
C TRP A 48 8.05 8.51 2.47
N TYR A 49 6.79 8.08 2.55
CA TYR A 49 6.08 7.40 1.46
C TYR A 49 5.33 8.37 0.53
N GLN A 50 5.28 9.66 0.86
CA GLN A 50 4.60 10.65 0.01
C GLN A 50 5.35 10.81 -1.32
N GLY A 51 4.63 10.64 -2.44
CA GLY A 51 5.18 10.79 -3.79
C GLY A 51 5.93 9.56 -4.32
N LYS A 52 5.93 8.45 -3.59
CA LYS A 52 6.40 7.15 -4.11
C LYS A 52 5.38 6.48 -5.03
#